data_AF-A0A969XW53-F1
#
_entry.id   AF-A0A969XW53-F1
#
_cell.length_a   1.000
_cell.length_b   1.000
_cell.length_c   1.000
_cell.angle_alpha   90.00
_cell.angle_beta   90.00
_cell.angle_gamma   90.00
#
_symmetry.space_group_name_H-M   'P 1'
#
loop_
_entity.id
_entity.type
_entity.pdbx_description
1 polymer ?
#
loop_
_entity_poly.entity_id
_entity_poly.type
_entity_poly.pdbx_seq_one_letter_code
_entity_poly.pdbx_strand_id
1 'polypeptide(L)'
;GMDLRGRFAMRRLNLAPDAAVMLVDDADNQLDGGAAEALYVHTLALGAGSTLDLNGLSVYYVTLVDDGGTILANGGTLAAIYLAGDVDDDGDIDLDDFTVLKQNFGRTSGATRDEGDLNGDGAVDLDDFVILKNNFGHAPLN
;
A
#
# COMPACT_ATOMS: atom_id res chain seq x y z
N GLY A 1 13.27 0.14 4.49
CA GLY A 1 11.81 -0.02 4.54
C GLY A 1 11.39 -0.35 5.95
N MET A 2 10.30 0.24 6.43
CA MET A 2 9.75 -0.08 7.75
C MET A 2 9.18 -1.51 7.69
N ASP A 3 9.63 -2.40 8.57
CA ASP A 3 9.15 -3.78 8.62
C ASP A 3 7.74 -3.81 9.21
N LEU A 4 6.73 -4.07 8.36
CA LEU A 4 5.30 -4.06 8.71
C LEU A 4 4.74 -5.45 9.07
N ARG A 5 5.60 -6.46 9.29
CA ARG A 5 5.18 -7.80 9.70
C ARG A 5 4.31 -7.73 10.97
N GLY A 6 3.06 -8.20 10.86
CA GLY A 6 2.11 -8.27 11.98
C GLY A 6 1.45 -6.95 12.39
N ARG A 7 1.54 -5.88 11.59
CA ARG A 7 0.95 -4.55 11.90
C ARG A 7 -0.20 -4.11 11.00
N PHE A 8 -0.68 -4.97 10.10
CA PHE A 8 -1.87 -4.67 9.28
C PHE A 8 -3.14 -5.06 10.03
N ALA A 9 -4.06 -4.11 10.20
CA ALA A 9 -5.32 -4.34 10.89
C ALA A 9 -6.42 -4.88 9.95
N MET A 10 -6.40 -4.56 8.64
CA MET A 10 -7.51 -4.91 7.72
C MET A 10 -7.09 -5.05 6.24
N ARG A 11 -7.56 -6.11 5.55
CA ARG A 11 -7.39 -6.31 4.10
C ARG A 11 -8.17 -5.29 3.25
N ARG A 12 -9.40 -4.98 3.64
CA ARG A 12 -10.24 -4.00 2.93
C ARG A 12 -11.08 -3.21 3.91
N LEU A 13 -10.97 -1.90 3.85
CA LEU A 13 -11.96 -0.99 4.44
C LEU A 13 -12.89 -0.53 3.31
N ASN A 14 -14.14 -0.96 3.34
CA ASN A 14 -15.13 -0.62 2.32
C ASN A 14 -16.24 0.23 2.93
N LEU A 15 -16.30 1.49 2.52
CA LEU A 15 -17.42 2.37 2.84
C LEU A 15 -18.50 2.15 1.78
N ALA A 16 -19.67 1.68 2.20
CA ALA A 16 -20.83 1.58 1.32
C ALA A 16 -21.24 2.98 0.81
N PRO A 17 -21.99 3.07 -0.31
CA PRO A 17 -22.52 4.34 -0.77
C PRO A 17 -23.25 5.10 0.34
N ASP A 18 -23.06 6.42 0.38
CA ASP A 18 -23.58 7.36 1.39
C ASP A 18 -23.18 7.07 2.86
N ALA A 19 -22.30 6.09 3.12
CA ALA A 19 -21.84 5.79 4.47
C ALA A 19 -20.96 6.92 5.02
N ALA A 20 -21.23 7.37 6.25
CA ALA A 20 -20.36 8.29 6.97
C ALA A 20 -19.63 7.53 8.09
N VAL A 21 -18.31 7.46 8.01
CA VAL A 21 -17.43 6.81 8.98
C VAL A 21 -16.43 7.84 9.49
N MET A 22 -16.25 7.91 10.80
CA MET A 22 -15.22 8.71 11.44
C MET A 22 -14.28 7.78 12.21
N LEU A 23 -12.97 7.96 12.05
CA LEU A 23 -11.99 7.19 12.80
C LEU A 23 -11.95 7.68 14.26
N VAL A 24 -11.84 6.72 15.16
CA VAL A 24 -11.72 6.94 16.60
C VAL A 24 -10.61 6.05 17.13
N ASP A 25 -9.81 6.60 18.04
CA ASP A 25 -8.77 5.87 18.77
C ASP A 25 -9.35 5.34 20.09
N ASP A 26 -10.33 4.44 19.98
CA ASP A 26 -11.04 3.87 21.13
C ASP A 26 -10.38 2.56 21.63
N ALA A 27 -9.32 2.09 20.97
CA ALA A 27 -8.63 0.84 21.28
C ALA A 27 -7.11 1.01 21.18
N ASP A 28 -6.45 1.04 22.33
CA ASP A 28 -4.99 1.04 22.44
C ASP A 28 -4.44 -0.34 22.02
N ASN A 29 -3.93 -0.42 20.79
CA ASN A 29 -3.32 -1.62 20.23
C ASN A 29 -1.78 -1.58 20.28
N GLN A 30 -1.21 -0.72 21.13
CA GLN A 30 0.23 -0.48 21.27
C GLN A 30 0.70 -0.78 22.70
N LEU A 31 1.87 -1.41 22.85
CA LEU A 31 2.42 -1.76 24.17
C LEU A 31 3.32 -0.67 24.77
N ASP A 32 3.76 0.33 23.99
CA ASP A 32 4.98 1.10 24.29
C ASP A 32 4.87 2.65 24.27
N GLY A 33 3.66 3.23 24.37
CA GLY A 33 3.50 4.59 24.90
C GLY A 33 3.50 5.78 23.92
N GLY A 34 2.34 6.03 23.29
CA GLY A 34 1.83 7.39 23.11
C GLY A 34 2.03 8.10 21.77
N ALA A 35 2.35 7.39 20.69
CA ALA A 35 2.25 7.96 19.33
C ALA A 35 0.97 7.45 18.66
N ALA A 36 0.22 8.36 18.02
CA ALA A 36 -1.07 8.07 17.39
C ALA A 36 -1.00 6.86 16.44
N GLU A 37 -1.89 5.91 16.68
CA GLU A 37 -2.02 4.65 15.99
C GLU A 37 -2.53 4.90 14.56
N ALA A 38 -1.72 4.54 13.56
CA ALA A 38 -2.15 4.63 12.17
C ALA A 38 -2.91 3.36 11.77
N LEU A 39 -3.96 3.53 10.97
CA LEU A 39 -4.69 2.43 10.36
C LEU A 39 -4.00 2.03 9.04
N TYR A 40 -3.48 0.82 8.98
CA TYR A 40 -2.91 0.23 7.76
C TYR A 40 -3.94 -0.67 7.09
N VAL A 41 -4.36 -0.31 5.88
CA VAL A 41 -5.27 -1.11 5.05
C VAL A 41 -4.58 -1.51 3.75
N HIS A 42 -4.90 -2.68 3.20
CA HIS A 42 -4.45 -2.97 1.83
C HIS A 42 -5.31 -2.17 0.84
N THR A 43 -6.61 -2.44 0.80
CA THR A 43 -7.53 -1.70 -0.07
C THR A 43 -8.40 -0.75 0.73
N LEU A 44 -8.32 0.54 0.44
CA LEU A 44 -9.33 1.52 0.84
C LEU A 44 -10.34 1.66 -0.30
N ALA A 45 -11.60 1.31 -0.06
CA ALA A 45 -12.67 1.41 -1.04
C ALA A 45 -13.75 2.39 -0.56
N LEU A 46 -14.02 3.42 -1.35
CA LEU A 46 -14.98 4.48 -1.06
C LEU A 46 -16.14 4.40 -2.06
N GLY A 47 -17.33 4.05 -1.58
CA GLY A 47 -18.54 4.09 -2.40
C GLY A 47 -19.01 5.53 -2.68
N ALA A 48 -19.82 5.70 -3.72
CA ALA A 48 -20.41 6.99 -4.07
C ALA A 48 -21.08 7.68 -2.88
N GLY A 49 -20.75 8.96 -2.65
CA GLY A 49 -21.33 9.76 -1.56
C GLY A 49 -20.85 9.38 -0.16
N SER A 50 -20.02 8.35 -0.01
CA SER A 50 -19.45 8.00 1.29
C SER A 50 -18.53 9.11 1.82
N THR A 51 -18.39 9.19 3.13
CA THR A 51 -17.45 10.09 3.80
C THR A 51 -16.61 9.34 4.80
N LEU A 52 -15.29 9.38 4.63
CA LEU A 52 -14.31 8.92 5.62
C LEU A 52 -13.68 10.14 6.29
N ASP A 53 -14.03 10.38 7.55
CA ASP A 53 -13.38 11.37 8.40
C ASP A 53 -12.24 10.73 9.18
N LEU A 54 -11.02 11.18 8.93
CA LEU A 54 -9.82 10.66 9.60
C LEU A 54 -9.69 11.19 11.03
N ASN A 55 -10.36 12.29 11.37
CA ASN A 55 -10.40 12.85 12.71
C ASN A 55 -9.00 13.02 13.35
N GLY A 56 -8.03 13.50 12.55
CA GLY A 56 -6.65 13.68 13.02
C GLY A 56 -5.76 12.45 12.93
N LEU A 57 -6.30 11.28 12.59
CA LEU A 57 -5.57 10.00 12.53
C LEU A 57 -4.96 9.74 11.16
N SER A 58 -3.97 8.83 11.11
CA SER A 58 -3.30 8.48 9.86
C SER A 58 -3.85 7.18 9.28
N VAL A 59 -4.17 7.17 7.99
CA VAL A 59 -4.50 5.97 7.22
C VAL A 59 -3.44 5.78 6.16
N TYR A 60 -2.86 4.58 6.13
CA TYR A 60 -1.97 4.15 5.08
C TYR A 60 -2.64 3.04 4.27
N TYR A 61 -2.63 3.17 2.95
CA TYR A 61 -3.27 2.22 2.02
C TYR A 61 -2.30 1.74 0.95
N VAL A 62 -2.56 0.59 0.33
CA VAL A 62 -1.85 0.15 -0.88
C VAL A 62 -2.69 0.54 -2.10
N THR A 63 -3.90 -0.02 -2.21
CA THR A 63 -4.85 0.26 -3.29
C THR A 63 -5.95 1.23 -2.82
N LEU A 64 -6.22 2.28 -3.61
CA LEU A 64 -7.41 3.13 -3.43
C LEU A 64 -8.41 2.87 -4.56
N VAL A 65 -9.63 2.49 -4.19
CA VAL A 65 -10.78 2.38 -5.11
C VAL A 65 -11.78 3.46 -4.72
N ASP A 66 -11.86 4.54 -5.48
CA ASP A 66 -12.75 5.66 -5.20
C ASP A 66 -13.86 5.77 -6.25
N ASP A 67 -15.10 5.51 -5.82
CA ASP A 67 -16.33 5.62 -6.60
C ASP A 67 -17.10 6.91 -6.26
N GLY A 68 -16.41 7.98 -5.85
CA GLY A 68 -16.99 9.28 -5.54
C GLY A 68 -17.24 9.50 -4.05
N GLY A 69 -16.39 8.95 -3.19
CA GLY A 69 -16.37 9.24 -1.77
C GLY A 69 -15.67 10.57 -1.46
N THR A 70 -15.78 10.98 -0.20
CA THR A 70 -15.13 12.16 0.36
C THR A 70 -14.24 11.74 1.52
N ILE A 71 -13.01 12.27 1.59
CA ILE A 71 -12.13 12.06 2.73
C ILE A 71 -11.95 13.41 3.45
N LEU A 72 -12.28 13.44 4.74
CA LEU A 72 -12.06 14.61 5.61
C LEU A 72 -10.83 14.32 6.46
N ALA A 73 -9.70 14.94 6.14
CA ALA A 73 -8.46 14.66 6.87
C ALA A 73 -8.50 15.16 8.33
N ASN A 74 -9.07 16.35 8.57
CA ASN A 74 -9.20 16.94 9.91
C ASN A 74 -7.92 16.88 10.78
N GLY A 75 -6.76 17.11 10.15
CA GLY A 75 -5.44 17.04 10.78
C GLY A 75 -4.72 15.70 10.65
N GLY A 76 -5.39 14.69 10.11
CA GLY A 76 -4.88 13.36 9.81
C GLY A 76 -4.13 13.28 8.48
N THR A 77 -3.52 12.12 8.23
CA THR A 77 -2.77 11.85 7.00
C THR A 77 -3.38 10.68 6.26
N LEU A 78 -3.54 10.82 4.94
CA LEU A 78 -3.83 9.70 4.05
C LEU A 78 -2.65 9.52 3.12
N ALA A 79 -2.03 8.34 3.09
CA ALA A 79 -0.86 8.10 2.26
C ALA A 79 -0.84 6.68 1.66
N ALA A 80 -0.42 6.58 0.40
CA ALA A 80 -0.16 5.31 -0.25
C ALA A 80 1.15 4.68 0.26
N ILE A 81 1.18 3.35 0.33
CA ILE A 81 2.36 2.52 0.61
C ILE A 81 2.76 1.86 -0.70
N TYR A 82 4.01 2.08 -1.09
CA TYR A 82 4.62 1.34 -2.18
C TYR A 82 5.23 0.04 -1.68
N LEU A 83 4.83 -1.07 -2.29
CA LEU A 83 5.39 -2.39 -1.99
C LEU A 83 6.67 -2.59 -2.81
N ALA A 84 7.74 -3.04 -2.15
CA ALA A 84 8.99 -3.33 -2.83
C ALA A 84 8.85 -4.67 -3.58
N GLY A 85 8.79 -4.65 -4.90
CA GLY A 85 8.56 -5.84 -5.73
C GLY A 85 7.23 -5.85 -6.48
N ASP A 86 6.33 -4.93 -6.14
CA ASP A 86 5.09 -4.62 -6.89
C ASP A 86 5.47 -3.70 -8.06
N VAL A 87 5.90 -4.32 -9.16
CA VAL A 87 6.43 -3.70 -10.36
C VAL A 87 5.30 -3.11 -11.21
N ASP A 88 4.14 -3.77 -11.25
CA ASP A 88 3.00 -3.32 -12.05
C ASP A 88 2.00 -2.40 -11.30
N ASP A 89 2.26 -2.13 -10.02
CA ASP A 89 1.54 -1.21 -9.14
C ASP A 89 0.07 -1.63 -8.92
N ASP A 90 -0.20 -2.95 -8.97
CA ASP A 90 -1.54 -3.51 -8.78
C ASP A 90 -1.89 -3.76 -7.29
N GLY A 91 -0.89 -3.61 -6.41
CA GLY A 91 -1.01 -3.68 -4.97
C GLY A 91 -0.66 -5.04 -4.37
N ASP A 92 -0.27 -6.03 -5.17
CA ASP A 92 0.32 -7.26 -4.66
C ASP A 92 1.71 -7.55 -5.28
N ILE A 93 2.28 -8.70 -4.92
CA ILE A 93 3.61 -9.10 -5.41
C ILE A 93 3.52 -10.54 -5.89
N ASP A 94 3.35 -10.71 -7.20
CA ASP A 94 3.01 -11.99 -7.81
C ASP A 94 3.72 -12.27 -9.16
N LEU A 95 3.14 -13.15 -9.99
CA LEU A 95 3.71 -13.55 -11.26
C LEU A 95 3.59 -12.49 -12.36
N ASP A 96 2.69 -11.53 -12.23
CA ASP A 96 2.51 -10.43 -13.17
C ASP A 96 3.67 -9.42 -13.02
N ASP A 97 4.10 -9.14 -11.80
CA ASP A 97 5.36 -8.39 -11.53
C ASP A 97 6.58 -9.08 -12.13
N PHE A 98 6.68 -10.40 -11.91
CA PHE A 98 7.76 -11.20 -12.47
C PHE A 98 7.74 -11.15 -13.99
N THR A 99 6.55 -11.06 -14.60
CA THR A 99 6.39 -10.94 -16.04
C THR A 99 6.94 -9.61 -16.55
N VAL A 100 6.71 -8.50 -15.85
CA VAL A 100 7.31 -7.20 -16.19
C VAL A 100 8.83 -7.22 -16.09
N LEU A 101 9.36 -7.73 -14.97
CA LEU A 101 10.81 -7.83 -14.76
C LEU A 101 11.47 -8.70 -15.84
N LYS A 102 10.87 -9.85 -16.16
CA LYS A 102 11.37 -10.77 -17.19
C LYS A 102 11.37 -10.14 -18.59
N GLN A 103 10.39 -9.30 -18.93
CA GLN A 103 10.30 -8.66 -20.24
C GLN A 103 11.45 -7.67 -20.49
N ASN A 104 11.95 -7.04 -19.44
CA ASN A 104 13.01 -6.02 -19.51
C ASN A 104 14.39 -6.53 -19.07
N PHE A 105 14.48 -7.78 -18.61
CA PHE A 105 15.71 -8.38 -18.08
C PHE A 105 16.89 -8.25 -19.05
N GLY A 106 18.03 -7.81 -18.53
CA GLY A 106 19.26 -7.57 -19.30
C GLY A 106 19.37 -6.15 -19.86
N ARG A 107 18.42 -5.26 -19.59
CA ARG A 107 18.59 -3.83 -19.82
C ARG A 107 19.70 -3.31 -18.91
N THR A 108 20.66 -2.58 -19.49
CA THR A 108 21.89 -2.17 -18.79
C THR A 108 21.90 -0.70 -18.36
N SER A 109 20.95 0.10 -18.83
CA SER A 109 20.81 1.52 -18.46
C SER A 109 19.45 2.10 -18.83
N GLY A 110 19.05 3.14 -18.10
CA GLY A 110 17.82 3.89 -18.34
C GLY A 110 16.54 3.07 -18.17
N ALA A 111 16.60 1.98 -17.40
CA ALA A 111 15.41 1.31 -16.91
C ALA A 111 14.68 2.19 -15.89
N THR A 112 13.36 2.08 -15.84
CA THR A 112 12.54 2.67 -14.78
C THR A 112 12.00 1.60 -13.85
N ARG A 113 11.48 2.01 -12.68
CA ARG A 113 10.85 1.08 -11.72
C ARG A 113 9.76 0.21 -12.37
N ASP A 114 8.89 0.83 -13.15
CA ASP A 114 7.79 0.14 -13.85
C ASP A 114 8.29 -0.73 -15.04
N GLU A 115 9.57 -0.63 -15.39
CA GLU A 115 10.25 -1.57 -16.30
C GLU A 115 10.97 -2.70 -15.53
N GLY A 116 10.97 -2.69 -14.20
CA GLY A 116 11.60 -3.70 -13.35
C GLY A 116 12.91 -3.30 -12.68
N ASP A 117 13.33 -2.03 -12.76
CA ASP A 117 14.48 -1.47 -12.01
C ASP A 117 14.05 -1.17 -10.57
N LEU A 118 14.10 -2.20 -9.72
CA LEU A 118 13.62 -2.15 -8.34
C LEU A 118 14.67 -1.59 -7.38
N ASN A 119 15.95 -1.58 -7.75
CA ASN A 119 17.03 -1.03 -6.95
C ASN A 119 17.39 0.43 -7.34
N GLY A 120 16.92 0.92 -8.49
CA GLY A 120 17.10 2.28 -9.00
C GLY A 120 18.46 2.54 -9.66
N ASP A 121 19.18 1.52 -10.09
CA ASP A 121 20.52 1.65 -10.70
C ASP A 121 20.48 1.85 -12.22
N GLY A 122 19.29 1.81 -12.81
CA GLY A 122 19.03 1.98 -14.23
C GLY A 122 19.16 0.69 -15.04
N ALA A 123 19.46 -0.46 -14.45
CA ALA A 123 19.46 -1.76 -15.08
C ALA A 123 18.25 -2.60 -14.64
N VAL A 124 18.02 -3.73 -15.33
CA VAL A 124 17.08 -4.77 -14.90
C VAL A 124 17.83 -6.09 -14.88
N ASP A 125 18.20 -6.56 -13.70
CA ASP A 125 19.05 -7.76 -13.54
C ASP A 125 18.69 -8.64 -12.33
N LEU A 126 19.66 -9.44 -11.87
CA LEU A 126 19.46 -10.39 -10.78
C LEU A 126 19.25 -9.69 -9.43
N ASP A 127 19.75 -8.48 -9.23
CA ASP A 127 19.56 -7.73 -8.00
C ASP A 127 18.10 -7.29 -7.86
N ASP A 128 17.44 -6.90 -8.96
CA ASP A 128 16.00 -6.61 -8.97
C ASP A 128 15.17 -7.88 -8.72
N PHE A 129 15.57 -8.99 -9.34
CA PHE A 129 14.91 -10.28 -9.10
C PHE A 129 15.00 -10.69 -7.63
N VAL A 130 16.12 -10.41 -6.95
CA VAL A 130 16.26 -10.67 -5.51
C VAL A 130 15.29 -9.82 -4.69
N ILE A 131 15.07 -8.55 -5.07
CA ILE A 131 14.06 -7.69 -4.43
C ILE A 131 12.66 -8.30 -4.60
N LEU A 132 12.26 -8.60 -5.83
CA LEU A 132 10.95 -9.21 -6.12
C LEU A 132 10.77 -10.52 -5.34
N LYS A 133 11.74 -11.43 -5.44
CA LYS A 133 11.69 -12.74 -4.77
C LYS A 133 11.57 -12.63 -3.25
N ASN A 134 12.31 -11.70 -2.63
CA ASN A 134 12.29 -11.53 -1.18
C ASN A 134 10.94 -11.01 -0.66
N ASN A 135 10.13 -10.43 -1.54
CA ASN A 135 8.81 -9.92 -1.22
C ASN A 135 7.69 -10.74 -1.91
N PHE A 136 8.02 -11.82 -2.63
CA PHE A 136 7.05 -12.58 -3.40
C PHE A 136 5.96 -13.21 -2.53
N GLY A 137 4.70 -13.13 -2.97
CA GLY A 137 3.54 -13.59 -2.21
C GLY A 137 3.17 -12.67 -1.05
N HIS A 138 3.81 -11.50 -0.92
CA HIS A 138 3.29 -10.43 -0.08
C HIS A 138 2.13 -9.73 -0.77
N ALA A 139 0.92 -10.19 -0.45
CA ALA A 139 -0.19 -9.27 -0.22
C ALA A 139 -0.20 -8.93 1.29
N PRO A 140 -0.64 -7.74 1.74
CA PRO A 140 -0.76 -7.48 3.17
C PRO A 140 -1.77 -8.45 3.79
N LEU A 141 -1.21 -9.42 4.53
CA LEU A 141 -1.79 -10.41 5.45
C LEU A 141 -3.25 -10.87 5.18
N ASN A 142 -3.37 -12.16 4.87
CA ASN A 142 -4.62 -12.94 4.83
C ASN A 142 -5.53 -12.75 6.05
#